data_AF-A0A1Z5H7P8-F1
#
_entry.id   AF-A0A1Z5H7P8-F1
#
_cell.length_a   1.000
_cell.length_b   1.000
_cell.length_c   1.000
_cell.angle_alpha   90.00
_cell.angle_beta   90.00
_cell.angle_gamma   90.00
#
_symmetry.space_group_name_H-M   'P 1'
#
loop_
_entity.id
_entity.type
_entity.pdbx_description
1 polymer ?
#
loop_
_entity_poly.entity_id
_entity_poly.type
_entity_poly.pdbx_seq_one_letter_code
_entity_poly.pdbx_strand_id
1 'polypeptide(L)'
;MDYKVSENPIEVFFNELRLLAEKYEELTDTDVREDLHLTLNYFFVWKKEDSSYPISYGMFSKEGDQFVATAVNNFLKAITDYPEIDNMPIGQERLDLLQNENMSLGGCQYDEFIGHTDSPLPPDPLPKWLFDEGDYDE
;
A
#
# COMPACT_ATOMS: atom_id res chain seq x y z
N MET A 1 28.51 3.33 17.68
CA MET A 1 28.12 2.42 16.60
C MET A 1 26.64 2.68 16.40
N ASP A 2 26.33 3.63 15.53
CA ASP A 2 24.95 3.89 15.16
C ASP A 2 24.51 2.76 14.22
N TYR A 3 23.78 1.79 14.77
CA TYR A 3 22.98 0.90 13.94
C TYR A 3 21.91 1.80 13.30
N LYS A 4 22.11 2.18 12.03
CA LYS A 4 20.95 2.49 11.19
C LYS A 4 20.19 1.18 11.08
N VAL A 5 19.16 1.02 11.90
CA VAL A 5 18.08 0.09 11.58
C VAL A 5 17.58 0.58 10.23
N SER A 6 17.91 -0.14 9.16
CA SER A 6 17.23 0.07 7.89
C SER A 6 15.79 -0.33 8.17
N GLU A 7 14.94 0.65 8.46
CA GLU A 7 13.54 0.40 8.82
C GLU A 7 12.90 -0.37 7.65
N ASN A 8 12.33 -1.53 7.96
CA ASN A 8 11.69 -2.39 6.97
C ASN A 8 10.63 -1.56 6.24
N PRO A 9 10.74 -1.33 4.92
CA PRO A 9 9.87 -0.42 4.18
C PRO A 9 8.39 -0.81 4.26
N ILE A 10 8.08 -2.09 4.47
CA ILE A 10 6.71 -2.57 4.66
C ILE A 10 6.17 -2.14 6.02
N GLU A 11 6.96 -2.27 7.09
CA GLU A 11 6.57 -1.82 8.43
C GLU A 11 6.41 -0.29 8.47
N VAL A 12 7.32 0.44 7.80
CA VAL A 12 7.22 1.90 7.65
C VAL A 12 5.91 2.27 6.95
N PHE A 13 5.60 1.63 5.82
CA PHE A 13 4.38 1.86 5.07
C PHE A 13 3.12 1.64 5.91
N PHE A 14 2.99 0.50 6.58
CA PHE A 14 1.82 0.24 7.42
C PHE A 14 1.75 1.17 8.64
N ASN A 15 2.88 1.57 9.21
CA ASN A 15 2.88 2.57 10.27
C ASN A 15 2.45 3.96 9.77
N GLU A 16 2.81 4.34 8.54
CA GLU A 16 2.29 5.55 7.90
C GLU A 16 0.77 5.48 7.71
N LEU A 17 0.24 4.36 7.20
CA LEU A 17 -1.21 4.15 7.09
C LEU A 17 -1.91 4.23 8.45
N ARG A 18 -1.34 3.60 9.48
CA ARG A 18 -1.87 3.68 10.86
C ARG A 18 -1.95 5.11 11.37
N LEU A 19 -0.90 5.92 11.16
CA LEU A 19 -0.91 7.34 11.54
C LEU A 19 -1.93 8.14 10.74
N LEU A 20 -2.17 7.79 9.47
CA LEU A 20 -3.21 8.41 8.66
C LEU A 20 -4.61 8.03 9.15
N ALA A 21 -4.84 6.77 9.55
CA ALA A 21 -6.11 6.31 10.11
C ALA A 21 -6.51 7.02 11.41
N GLU A 22 -5.53 7.54 12.18
CA GLU A 22 -5.83 8.38 13.36
C GLU A 22 -6.48 9.73 12.98
N LYS A 23 -6.29 10.19 11.74
CA LYS A 23 -6.83 11.45 11.22
C LYS A 23 -7.99 11.26 10.24
N TYR A 24 -7.96 10.19 9.45
CA TYR A 24 -8.90 9.87 8.37
C TYR A 24 -9.49 8.48 8.62
N GLU A 25 -10.65 8.43 9.29
CA GLU A 25 -11.30 7.17 9.66
C GLU A 25 -11.67 6.32 8.43
N GLU A 26 -11.96 6.98 7.31
CA GLU A 26 -12.32 6.37 6.04
C GLU A 26 -11.19 5.53 5.43
N LEU A 27 -9.94 5.67 5.90
CA LEU A 27 -8.81 4.86 5.41
C LEU A 27 -9.04 3.35 5.58
N THR A 28 -9.86 2.97 6.55
CA THR A 28 -10.20 1.58 6.84
C THR A 28 -11.51 1.12 6.19
N ASP A 29 -12.15 2.00 5.42
CA ASP A 29 -13.35 1.66 4.65
C ASP A 29 -13.03 0.60 3.59
N THR A 30 -14.05 -0.18 3.25
CA THR A 30 -13.87 -1.34 2.36
C THR A 30 -13.36 -0.93 0.99
N ASP A 31 -13.90 0.15 0.41
CA ASP A 31 -13.50 0.63 -0.91
C ASP A 31 -12.03 1.09 -0.93
N VAL A 32 -11.61 1.86 0.08
CA VAL A 32 -10.22 2.33 0.22
C VAL A 32 -9.25 1.16 0.37
N ARG A 33 -9.60 0.19 1.21
CA ARG A 33 -8.82 -1.03 1.43
C ARG A 33 -8.68 -1.87 0.16
N GLU A 34 -9.76 -2.00 -0.62
CA GLU A 34 -9.74 -2.71 -1.89
C GLU A 34 -8.84 -2.02 -2.91
N ASP A 35 -8.92 -0.70 -3.02
CA ASP A 35 -8.07 0.10 -3.92
C ASP A 35 -6.58 0.05 -3.52
N LEU A 36 -6.27 0.09 -2.22
CA LEU A 36 -4.93 -0.15 -1.68
C LEU A 36 -4.43 -1.55 -2.04
N HIS A 37 -5.25 -2.58 -1.80
CA HIS A 37 -4.89 -3.96 -2.10
C HIS A 37 -4.62 -4.16 -3.59
N LEU A 38 -5.48 -3.63 -4.48
CA LEU A 38 -5.32 -3.68 -5.93
C LEU A 38 -3.99 -3.05 -6.36
N THR A 39 -3.69 -1.86 -5.83
CA THR A 39 -2.48 -1.11 -6.16
C THR A 39 -1.22 -1.88 -5.75
N LEU A 40 -1.18 -2.38 -4.52
CA LEU A 40 -0.05 -3.17 -4.00
C LEU A 40 0.08 -4.50 -4.74
N ASN A 41 -1.03 -5.16 -5.07
CA ASN A 41 -1.00 -6.38 -5.87
C ASN A 41 -0.37 -6.10 -7.26
N TYR A 42 -0.78 -5.03 -7.93
CA TYR A 42 -0.28 -4.69 -9.26
C TYR A 42 1.21 -4.32 -9.25
N PHE A 43 1.60 -3.32 -8.46
CA PHE A 43 2.96 -2.79 -8.49
C PHE A 43 3.95 -3.60 -7.67
N PHE A 44 3.57 -4.03 -6.47
CA PHE A 44 4.49 -4.74 -5.60
C PHE A 44 4.47 -6.24 -5.87
N VAL A 45 3.32 -6.89 -5.74
CA VAL A 45 3.21 -8.36 -5.84
C VAL A 45 3.60 -8.85 -7.24
N TRP A 46 3.12 -8.18 -8.29
CA TRP A 46 3.43 -8.56 -9.68
C TRP A 46 4.57 -7.78 -10.34
N LYS A 47 5.19 -6.84 -9.61
CA LYS A 47 6.30 -6.00 -10.10
C LYS A 47 5.98 -5.33 -11.45
N LYS A 48 4.74 -4.87 -11.63
CA LYS A 48 4.35 -4.14 -12.85
C LYS A 48 4.99 -2.77 -12.86
N GLU A 49 5.46 -2.37 -14.03
CA GLU A 49 5.95 -1.02 -14.28
C GLU A 49 4.89 -0.27 -15.10
N ASP A 50 4.60 0.97 -14.71
CA ASP A 50 3.70 1.85 -15.43
C ASP A 50 4.26 3.28 -15.48
N SER A 51 3.72 4.09 -16.37
CA SER A 51 4.10 5.49 -16.56
C SER A 51 3.64 6.41 -15.43
N SER A 52 2.67 5.98 -14.63
CA SER A 52 2.09 6.73 -13.53
C SER A 52 1.67 5.82 -12.38
N TYR A 53 1.58 6.40 -11.18
CA TYR A 53 1.01 5.74 -10.01
C TYR A 53 -0.40 6.29 -9.71
N PRO A 54 -1.25 5.51 -9.04
CA PRO A 54 -2.53 5.97 -8.52
C PRO A 54 -2.42 7.22 -7.65
N ILE A 55 -3.42 8.09 -7.77
CA ILE A 55 -3.56 9.34 -7.03
C ILE A 55 -4.84 9.41 -6.20
N SER A 56 -5.78 8.49 -6.40
CA SER A 56 -7.04 8.41 -5.67
C SER A 56 -7.27 6.99 -5.15
N TYR A 57 -7.81 6.89 -3.94
CA TYR A 57 -8.08 5.66 -3.20
C TYR A 57 -9.46 5.73 -2.54
N GLY A 58 -10.36 6.61 -2.99
CA GLY A 58 -11.71 6.72 -2.44
C GLY A 58 -11.81 7.44 -1.09
N MET A 59 -10.81 8.25 -0.72
CA MET A 59 -10.86 9.07 0.48
C MET A 59 -11.92 10.20 0.34
N PHE A 60 -12.49 10.68 1.46
CA PHE A 60 -13.52 11.73 1.43
C PHE A 60 -12.98 13.12 1.10
N SER A 61 -11.66 13.29 1.05
CA SER A 61 -11.03 14.56 0.75
C SER A 61 -9.81 14.39 -0.13
N LYS A 62 -9.56 15.41 -0.96
CA LYS A 62 -8.35 15.51 -1.77
C LYS A 62 -7.08 15.42 -0.95
N GLU A 63 -7.09 15.98 0.25
CA GLU A 63 -5.96 15.91 1.19
C GLU A 63 -5.72 14.47 1.66
N GLY A 64 -6.78 13.73 2.01
CA GLY A 64 -6.70 12.32 2.38
C GLY A 64 -6.09 11.47 1.27
N ASP A 65 -6.62 11.58 0.05
CA ASP A 65 -6.12 10.85 -1.12
C ASP A 65 -4.66 11.18 -1.42
N GLN A 66 -4.27 12.45 -1.33
CA GLN A 66 -2.88 12.86 -1.51
C GLN A 66 -1.94 12.21 -0.49
N PHE A 67 -2.35 12.08 0.77
CA PHE A 67 -1.52 11.44 1.79
C PHE A 67 -1.40 9.94 1.57
N VAL A 68 -2.50 9.25 1.25
CA VAL A 68 -2.48 7.80 0.95
C VAL A 68 -1.63 7.52 -0.29
N ALA A 69 -1.86 8.26 -1.38
CA ALA A 69 -1.05 8.15 -2.59
C ALA A 69 0.43 8.41 -2.33
N THR A 70 0.76 9.38 -1.46
CA THR A 70 2.15 9.65 -1.07
C THR A 70 2.78 8.47 -0.32
N ALA A 71 2.07 7.89 0.65
CA ALA A 71 2.54 6.73 1.42
C ALA A 71 2.80 5.53 0.49
N VAL A 72 1.86 5.21 -0.40
CA VAL A 72 2.01 4.12 -1.38
C VAL A 72 3.19 4.38 -2.31
N ASN A 73 3.32 5.59 -2.85
CA ASN A 73 4.41 5.93 -3.76
C ASN A 73 5.79 5.91 -3.09
N ASN A 74 5.86 6.32 -1.82
CA ASN A 74 7.10 6.22 -1.04
C ASN A 74 7.47 4.77 -0.77
N PHE A 75 6.50 3.94 -0.39
CA PHE A 75 6.68 2.50 -0.23
C PHE A 75 7.22 1.84 -1.50
N LEU A 76 6.56 2.06 -2.65
CA LEU A 76 6.94 1.46 -3.92
C LEU A 76 8.34 1.90 -4.39
N LYS A 77 8.78 3.13 -4.05
CA LYS A 77 10.15 3.58 -4.31
C LYS A 77 11.16 2.98 -3.33
N ALA A 78 10.83 2.94 -2.05
CA ALA A 78 11.73 2.40 -1.03
C ALA A 78 11.97 0.91 -1.25
N ILE A 79 10.94 0.16 -1.62
CA ILE A 79 11.01 -1.29 -1.77
C ILE A 79 11.88 -1.72 -2.96
N THR A 80 11.94 -0.92 -4.03
CA THR A 80 12.84 -1.18 -5.17
C THR A 80 14.31 -1.02 -4.81
N ASP A 81 14.62 -0.24 -3.78
CA ASP A 81 15.98 -0.03 -3.29
C ASP A 81 16.43 -1.11 -2.27
N TYR A 82 15.57 -2.08 -1.93
CA TYR A 82 15.87 -3.20 -1.03
C TYR A 82 16.20 -4.47 -1.83
N PRO A 83 17.49 -4.86 -1.99
CA PRO A 83 17.87 -5.94 -2.90
C PRO A 83 17.28 -7.31 -2.53
N GLU A 84 17.06 -7.56 -1.25
CA GLU A 84 16.47 -8.82 -0.77
C GLU A 84 15.02 -8.99 -1.21
N ILE A 85 14.27 -7.90 -1.32
CA ILE A 85 12.88 -7.89 -1.76
C ILE A 85 12.82 -7.76 -3.29
N ASP A 86 13.71 -6.97 -3.90
CA ASP A 86 13.73 -6.79 -5.35
C ASP A 86 14.02 -8.10 -6.11
N ASN A 87 14.86 -8.97 -5.51
CA ASN A 87 15.18 -10.30 -6.03
C ASN A 87 14.17 -11.40 -5.63
N MET A 88 13.17 -11.08 -4.81
CA MET A 88 12.13 -12.02 -4.39
C MET A 88 11.23 -12.40 -5.58
N PRO A 89 10.82 -13.68 -5.71
CA PRO A 89 9.82 -14.08 -6.70
C PRO A 89 8.56 -13.23 -6.62
N ILE A 90 8.00 -12.89 -7.78
CA ILE A 90 6.70 -12.20 -7.87
C ILE A 90 5.56 -13.17 -7.52
N GLY A 91 4.40 -12.63 -7.14
CA GLY A 91 3.24 -13.43 -6.75
C GLY A 91 3.22 -13.76 -5.26
N GLN A 92 3.02 -15.03 -4.91
CA GLN A 92 2.69 -15.44 -3.54
C GLN A 92 3.72 -14.98 -2.51
N GLU A 93 5.02 -15.09 -2.80
CA GLU A 93 6.09 -14.73 -1.87
C GLU A 93 6.05 -13.25 -1.47
N ARG A 94 5.69 -12.37 -2.40
CA ARG A 94 5.50 -10.93 -2.11
C ARG A 94 4.17 -10.67 -1.42
N LEU A 95 3.10 -11.38 -1.76
CA LEU A 95 1.84 -11.27 -1.03
C LEU A 95 2.00 -11.68 0.44
N ASP A 96 2.67 -12.81 0.70
CA ASP A 96 2.94 -13.30 2.05
C ASP A 96 3.74 -12.28 2.87
N LEU A 97 4.63 -11.54 2.20
CA LEU A 97 5.40 -10.48 2.85
C LEU A 97 4.53 -9.27 3.24
N LEU A 98 3.55 -8.88 2.40
CA LEU A 98 2.57 -7.85 2.75
C LEU A 98 1.61 -8.31 3.86
N GLN A 99 1.26 -9.60 3.87
CA GLN A 99 0.29 -10.19 4.80
C GLN A 99 0.97 -10.90 5.99
N ASN A 100 2.16 -10.46 6.38
CA ASN A 100 2.89 -11.05 7.49
C ASN A 100 2.28 -10.62 8.84
N GLU A 101 1.60 -11.55 9.50
CA GLU A 101 0.97 -11.36 10.82
C GLU A 101 1.94 -11.00 11.95
N ASN A 102 3.24 -11.25 11.76
CA ASN A 102 4.26 -10.94 12.77
C ASN A 102 4.77 -9.49 12.70
N MET A 103 4.27 -8.67 11.76
CA MET A 103 4.65 -7.27 11.68
C MET A 103 4.14 -6.46 12.87
N SER A 104 5.00 -5.61 13.42
CA SER A 104 4.68 -4.77 14.57
C SER A 104 4.03 -3.46 14.12
N LEU A 105 2.70 -3.43 14.01
CA LEU A 105 1.94 -2.26 13.52
C LEU A 105 1.23 -1.49 14.63
N GLY A 106 1.88 -1.31 15.79
CA GLY A 106 1.38 -0.45 16.86
C GLY A 106 0.02 -0.85 17.44
N GLY A 107 -0.35 -2.14 17.35
CA GLY A 107 -1.63 -2.68 17.83
C GLY A 107 -2.69 -2.89 16.74
N CYS A 108 -2.45 -2.42 15.52
CA CYS A 108 -3.26 -2.75 14.34
C CYS A 108 -2.73 -4.02 13.65
N GLN A 109 -3.56 -4.62 12.81
CA GLN A 109 -3.16 -5.66 11.88
C GLN A 109 -3.14 -5.13 10.43
N TYR A 110 -2.39 -5.78 9.54
CA TYR A 110 -2.27 -5.33 8.14
C TYR A 110 -3.61 -5.42 7.40
N ASP A 111 -4.46 -6.38 7.77
CA ASP A 111 -5.73 -6.69 7.12
C ASP A 111 -6.78 -5.59 7.35
N GLU A 112 -6.62 -4.79 8.41
CA GLU A 112 -7.39 -3.55 8.59
C GLU A 112 -7.19 -2.57 7.43
N PHE A 113 -6.01 -2.56 6.79
CA PHE A 113 -5.65 -1.62 5.72
C PHE A 113 -5.70 -2.20 4.31
N ILE A 114 -5.35 -3.48 4.13
CA ILE A 114 -5.25 -4.11 2.79
C ILE A 114 -6.04 -5.41 2.66
N GLY A 115 -6.78 -5.79 3.70
CA GLY A 115 -7.51 -7.04 3.75
C GLY A 115 -6.59 -8.27 3.81
N HIS A 116 -7.20 -9.45 3.65
CA HIS A 116 -6.48 -10.70 3.57
C HIS A 116 -6.99 -11.52 2.38
N THR A 117 -6.06 -12.11 1.64
CA THR A 117 -6.34 -13.02 0.53
C THR A 117 -5.42 -14.23 0.58
N ASP A 118 -5.94 -15.42 0.28
CA ASP A 118 -5.12 -16.64 0.27
C ASP A 118 -4.15 -16.70 -0.93
N SER A 119 -4.45 -15.95 -2.00
CA SER A 119 -3.68 -15.96 -3.25
C SER A 119 -3.68 -14.59 -3.92
N PRO A 120 -2.59 -14.20 -4.62
CA PRO A 120 -2.52 -12.94 -5.35
C PRO A 120 -3.69 -12.77 -6.31
N LEU A 121 -4.25 -11.56 -6.37
CA LEU A 121 -5.20 -11.22 -7.42
C LEU A 121 -4.51 -11.31 -8.78
N PRO A 122 -5.24 -11.64 -9.87
CA PRO A 122 -4.69 -11.60 -11.21
C PRO A 122 -4.00 -10.25 -11.51
N PRO A 123 -2.94 -10.23 -12.33
CA PRO A 123 -2.21 -9.01 -12.69
C PRO A 123 -2.97 -8.17 -13.74
N ASP A 124 -4.27 -7.98 -13.53
CA ASP A 124 -5.14 -7.21 -14.40
C ASP A 124 -4.80 -5.72 -14.31
N PRO A 125 -5.05 -4.93 -15.37
CA PRO A 125 -4.83 -3.50 -15.35
C PRO A 125 -5.61 -2.83 -14.20
N LEU A 126 -4.95 -1.88 -13.55
CA LEU A 126 -5.61 -1.08 -12.52
C LEU A 126 -6.80 -0.31 -13.09
N PRO A 127 -7.88 -0.18 -12.31
CA PRO A 127 -9.01 0.66 -12.69
C PRO A 127 -8.63 2.11 -12.98
N LYS A 128 -9.34 2.75 -13.91
CA LYS A 128 -9.02 4.13 -14.33
C LYS A 128 -9.25 5.16 -13.23
N TRP A 129 -10.24 4.97 -12.37
CA TRP A 129 -10.60 5.93 -11.32
C TRP A 129 -9.46 6.17 -10.33
N LEU A 130 -8.58 5.19 -10.12
CA LEU A 130 -7.37 5.33 -9.31
C LEU A 130 -6.41 6.42 -9.81
N PHE A 131 -6.50 6.80 -11.09
CA PHE A 131 -5.63 7.78 -11.74
C PHE A 131 -6.31 9.13 -11.99
N ASP A 132 -7.61 9.22 -11.73
CA ASP A 132 -8.38 10.45 -11.85
C ASP A 132 -8.51 11.10 -10.45
N GLU A 133 -8.75 12.41 -10.39
CA GLU A 133 -9.08 13.03 -9.09
C GLU A 133 -10.44 12.51 -8.62
N GLY A 134 -10.55 12.16 -7.34
CA GLY A 134 -11.82 11.76 -6.74
C GLY A 134 -12.89 12.87 -6.79
N ASP A 135 -14.15 12.46 -6.65
CA ASP A 135 -15.29 13.36 -6.56
C ASP A 135 -15.43 13.87 -5.12
N TYR A 136 -14.86 15.04 -4.84
CA TYR A 136 -14.95 15.68 -3.51
C TYR A 136 -16.02 16.76 -3.50
N ASP A 137 -16.89 16.76 -2.48
CA ASP A 137 -17.78 17.88 -2.22
C ASP A 137 -16.95 19.08 -1.70
N GLU A 138 -17.00 20.22 -2.40
CA GLU A 138 -16.35 21.49 -2.00
C GLU A 138 -16.89 22.09 -0.70
#